data_AF-A0A534E5T4-F1
#
_entry.id   AF-A0A534E5T4-F1
#
_cell.length_a   1.000
_cell.length_b   1.000
_cell.length_c   1.000
_cell.angle_alpha   90.00
_cell.angle_beta   90.00
_cell.angle_gamma   90.00
#
_symmetry.space_group_name_H-M   'P 1'
#
loop_
_entity.id
_entity.type
_entity.pdbx_description
1 polymer ?
#
loop_
_entity_poly.entity_id
_entity_poly.type
_entity_poly.pdbx_seq_one_letter_code
_entity_poly.pdbx_strand_id
1 'polypeptide(L)'
;MRRLIIPAAGAAMLGAALLSAAAVDFEIPAAEPAEASLTPTQIAGESFHIQNPVHSDGLMHHYVVESRFGPFTAYGRDALAVRLREVAALTTIAKTSDTEVVLKSV
;
A
#
# COMPACT_ATOMS: atom_id res chain seq x y z
N MET A 1 -50.83 -5.36 -35.60
CA MET A 1 -50.27 -6.71 -35.37
C MET A 1 -49.86 -7.33 -36.70
N ARG A 2 -48.57 -7.29 -37.07
CA ARG A 2 -47.95 -8.26 -37.99
C ARG A 2 -46.43 -8.08 -37.98
N ARG A 3 -45.74 -9.21 -37.92
CA ARG A 3 -44.36 -9.39 -37.51
C ARG A 3 -43.34 -9.09 -38.62
N LEU A 4 -42.19 -8.65 -38.14
CA LEU A 4 -40.85 -8.50 -38.74
C LEU A 4 -40.40 -9.65 -39.66
N ILE A 5 -39.73 -9.33 -40.78
CA ILE A 5 -38.66 -10.17 -41.38
C ILE A 5 -37.57 -9.24 -41.98
N ILE A 6 -36.33 -9.44 -41.55
CA ILE A 6 -35.09 -8.72 -41.90
C ILE A 6 -34.56 -9.23 -43.26
N PRO A 7 -33.89 -8.38 -44.07
CA PRO A 7 -32.61 -8.87 -44.61
C PRO A 7 -31.49 -7.83 -44.65
N ALA A 8 -30.35 -8.29 -44.13
CA ALA A 8 -29.02 -8.28 -44.73
C ALA A 8 -28.20 -6.96 -44.87
N ALA A 9 -26.92 -7.16 -44.56
CA ALA A 9 -25.72 -6.48 -45.05
C ALA A 9 -25.29 -5.20 -44.34
N GLY A 10 -24.28 -5.36 -43.49
CA GLY A 10 -23.53 -4.26 -42.89
C GLY A 10 -22.67 -4.73 -41.73
N ALA A 11 -21.90 -5.82 -41.91
CA ALA A 11 -20.92 -6.25 -40.92
C ALA A 11 -19.76 -5.25 -40.88
N ALA A 12 -19.90 -4.17 -40.12
CA ALA A 12 -18.77 -3.39 -39.66
C ALA A 12 -18.20 -4.09 -38.41
N MET A 13 -17.36 -5.10 -38.61
CA MET A 13 -16.43 -5.52 -37.56
C MET A 13 -15.45 -4.36 -37.35
N LEU A 14 -15.79 -3.47 -36.42
CA LEU A 14 -14.86 -2.51 -35.88
C LEU A 14 -13.86 -3.31 -35.04
N GLY A 15 -12.70 -3.62 -35.63
CA GLY A 15 -11.63 -4.36 -34.98
C GLY A 15 -11.23 -3.66 -33.69
N ALA A 16 -11.56 -4.26 -32.56
CA ALA A 16 -11.02 -3.87 -31.27
C ALA A 16 -9.52 -4.16 -31.31
N ALA A 17 -8.72 -3.14 -31.63
CA ALA A 17 -7.30 -3.16 -31.39
C ALA A 17 -7.13 -3.23 -29.86
N LEU A 18 -6.98 -4.45 -29.34
CA LEU A 18 -6.51 -4.68 -27.97
C LEU A 18 -5.06 -4.22 -27.95
N LEU A 19 -4.82 -2.94 -27.66
CA LEU A 19 -3.52 -2.49 -27.21
C LEU A 19 -3.26 -3.14 -25.85
N SER A 20 -2.63 -4.30 -25.86
CA SER A 20 -2.01 -4.86 -24.67
C SER A 20 -0.80 -3.99 -24.34
N ALA A 21 -0.93 -3.13 -23.32
CA ALA A 21 0.22 -2.50 -22.71
C ALA A 21 1.03 -3.60 -22.02
N ALA A 22 2.10 -4.07 -22.67
CA ALA A 22 3.04 -4.97 -22.03
C ALA A 22 3.64 -4.24 -20.82
N ALA A 23 3.39 -4.76 -19.62
CA ALA A 23 4.11 -4.31 -18.44
C ALA A 23 5.60 -4.55 -18.69
N VAL A 24 6.42 -3.52 -18.47
CA VAL A 24 7.87 -3.66 -18.53
C VAL A 24 8.28 -4.34 -17.22
N ASP A 25 8.60 -5.63 -17.29
CA ASP A 25 9.15 -6.35 -16.15
C ASP A 25 10.57 -5.86 -15.89
N PHE A 26 10.76 -5.08 -14.83
CA PHE A 26 12.10 -4.74 -14.33
C PHE A 26 12.69 -5.97 -13.65
N GLU A 27 14.02 -6.05 -13.56
CA GLU A 27 14.67 -7.03 -12.69
C GLU A 27 14.20 -6.79 -11.26
N ILE A 28 13.51 -7.77 -10.66
CA ILE A 28 12.96 -7.67 -9.31
C ILE A 28 13.98 -8.26 -8.33
N PRO A 29 14.61 -7.46 -7.46
CA PRO A 29 15.51 -7.97 -6.44
C PRO A 29 14.80 -8.95 -5.51
N ALA A 30 15.56 -9.90 -4.97
CA ALA A 30 15.05 -10.76 -3.90
C ALA A 30 14.61 -9.93 -2.68
N ALA A 31 13.65 -10.44 -1.93
CA ALA A 31 13.22 -9.81 -0.68
C ALA A 31 14.40 -9.74 0.30
N GLU A 32 14.59 -8.58 0.94
CA GLU A 32 15.72 -8.30 1.81
C GLU A 32 15.30 -8.18 3.27
N PRO A 33 16.21 -8.45 4.23
CA PRO A 33 15.97 -8.11 5.62
C PRO A 33 15.79 -6.59 5.76
N ALA A 34 14.89 -6.14 6.64
CA ALA A 34 14.64 -4.71 6.87
C ALA A 34 15.92 -3.93 7.26
N GLU A 35 16.85 -4.60 7.94
CA GLU A 35 18.17 -4.09 8.34
C GLU A 35 19.07 -3.73 7.15
N ALA A 36 18.79 -4.25 5.95
CA ALA A 36 19.56 -3.93 4.75
C ALA A 36 19.43 -2.45 4.37
N SER A 37 18.26 -1.84 4.63
CA SER A 37 17.97 -0.46 4.23
C SER A 37 17.53 0.47 5.38
N LEU A 38 17.18 -0.06 6.56
CA LEU A 38 16.63 0.72 7.69
C LEU A 38 17.49 0.66 8.95
N THR A 39 17.42 1.73 9.76
CA THR A 39 18.01 1.72 11.12
C THR A 39 17.11 0.98 12.10
N PRO A 40 17.62 0.47 13.24
CA PRO A 40 16.80 -0.21 14.25
C PRO A 40 15.58 0.60 14.72
N THR A 41 15.73 1.92 14.84
CA THR A 41 14.65 2.85 15.23
C THR A 41 13.58 3.06 14.14
N GLN A 42 13.90 2.75 12.88
CA GLN A 42 12.95 2.73 11.78
C GLN A 42 12.28 1.36 11.63
N ILE A 43 12.92 0.29 12.11
CA ILE A 43 12.40 -1.08 12.06
C ILE A 43 11.34 -1.29 13.14
N ALA A 44 11.56 -0.79 14.36
CA ALA A 44 10.60 -0.95 15.44
C ALA A 44 10.56 0.27 16.36
N GLY A 45 9.35 0.59 16.81
CA GLY A 45 9.09 1.65 17.78
C GLY A 45 7.93 1.27 18.71
N GLU A 46 7.52 2.21 19.55
CA GLU A 46 6.56 1.96 20.64
C GLU A 46 5.21 1.37 20.20
N SER A 47 4.75 1.70 18.99
CA SER A 47 3.43 1.25 18.49
C SER A 47 3.50 0.68 17.08
N PHE A 48 4.70 0.35 16.60
CA PHE A 48 4.86 -0.23 15.26
C PHE A 48 6.11 -1.10 15.12
N HIS A 49 6.10 -1.93 14.07
CA HIS A 49 7.28 -2.55 13.50
C HIS A 49 7.14 -2.68 11.98
N ILE A 50 8.25 -2.84 11.28
CA ILE A 50 8.28 -3.06 9.83
C ILE A 50 8.15 -4.55 9.55
N GLN A 51 7.24 -4.90 8.64
CA GLN A 51 7.12 -6.26 8.14
C GLN A 51 8.43 -6.69 7.47
N ASN A 52 8.88 -7.89 7.79
CA ASN A 52 10.13 -8.47 7.30
C ASN A 52 9.82 -9.84 6.68
N PRO A 53 10.31 -10.15 5.47
CA PRO A 53 11.24 -9.38 4.64
C PRO A 53 10.59 -8.20 3.90
N VAL A 54 11.41 -7.23 3.48
CA VAL A 54 11.00 -6.09 2.66
C VAL A 54 11.06 -6.48 1.19
N HIS A 55 9.95 -6.27 0.49
CA HIS A 55 9.84 -6.55 -0.95
C HIS A 55 10.18 -5.31 -1.78
N SER A 56 10.52 -5.51 -3.05
CA SER A 56 10.75 -4.46 -4.04
C SER A 56 10.03 -4.82 -5.34
N ASP A 57 9.65 -3.83 -6.13
CA ASP A 57 9.11 -4.00 -7.49
C ASP A 57 10.17 -3.78 -8.58
N GLY A 58 11.45 -3.71 -8.20
CA GLY A 58 12.55 -3.37 -9.10
C GLY A 58 12.81 -1.87 -9.23
N LEU A 59 11.93 -1.03 -8.70
CA LEU A 59 12.12 0.43 -8.64
C LEU A 59 12.23 0.93 -7.20
N MET A 60 11.33 0.48 -6.31
CA MET A 60 11.24 0.93 -4.92
C MET A 60 11.02 -0.25 -3.98
N HIS A 61 11.59 -0.15 -2.77
CA HIS A 61 11.20 -0.99 -1.66
C HIS A 61 9.76 -0.68 -1.22
N HIS A 62 8.98 -1.72 -0.94
CA HIS A 62 7.63 -1.64 -0.42
C HIS A 62 7.69 -2.00 1.05
N TYR A 63 7.61 -0.98 1.89
CA TYR A 63 7.59 -1.15 3.34
C TYR A 63 6.15 -1.26 3.83
N VAL A 64 5.90 -2.16 4.78
CA VAL A 64 4.64 -2.26 5.50
C VAL A 64 4.91 -1.98 6.98
N VAL A 65 4.34 -0.90 7.48
CA VAL A 65 4.38 -0.52 8.89
C VAL A 65 3.20 -1.20 9.58
N GLU A 66 3.46 -2.29 10.31
CA GLU A 66 2.48 -2.94 11.15
C GLU A 66 2.37 -2.18 12.47
N SER A 67 1.20 -1.62 12.76
CA SER A 67 0.97 -0.81 13.95
C SER A 67 -0.32 -1.21 14.66
N ARG A 68 -0.47 -0.80 15.93
CA ARG A 68 -1.75 -0.96 16.65
C ARG A 68 -2.92 -0.19 16.03
N PHE A 69 -2.64 0.75 15.13
CA PHE A 69 -3.62 1.55 14.40
C PHE A 69 -3.98 0.94 13.03
N GLY A 70 -3.43 -0.24 12.71
CA GLY A 70 -3.54 -0.89 11.41
C GLY A 70 -2.25 -0.80 10.58
N PRO A 71 -2.21 -1.49 9.43
CA PRO A 71 -1.05 -1.48 8.54
C PRO A 71 -1.00 -0.21 7.69
N PHE A 72 0.19 0.35 7.50
CA PHE A 72 0.45 1.45 6.57
C PHE A 72 1.48 1.03 5.53
N THR A 73 1.11 1.11 4.25
CA THR A 73 2.04 0.84 3.14
C THR A 73 2.82 2.09 2.76
N ALA A 74 4.09 1.90 2.39
CA ALA A 74 4.98 2.95 1.94
C ALA A 74 5.85 2.47 0.79
N TYR A 75 5.73 3.16 -0.34
CA TYR A 75 6.55 2.94 -1.53
C TYR A 75 7.79 3.83 -1.43
N GLY A 76 8.92 3.23 -1.05
CA GLY A 76 10.20 3.90 -0.87
C GLY A 76 10.36 4.58 0.50
N ARG A 77 11.58 5.08 0.73
CA ARG A 77 12.03 5.60 2.04
C ARG A 77 11.35 6.90 2.46
N ASP A 78 11.03 7.77 1.50
CA ASP A 78 10.40 9.06 1.80
C ASP A 78 8.94 8.88 2.26
N ALA A 79 8.19 8.01 1.57
CA ALA A 79 6.85 7.62 1.99
C ALA A 79 6.90 6.93 3.36
N LEU A 80 7.89 6.07 3.61
CA LEU A 80 8.08 5.43 4.91
C LEU A 80 8.31 6.46 6.01
N ALA A 81 9.17 7.46 5.79
CA ALA A 81 9.43 8.51 6.77
C ALA A 81 8.17 9.30 7.13
N VAL A 82 7.24 9.49 6.18
CA VAL A 82 5.92 10.07 6.46
C VAL A 82 5.10 9.12 7.34
N ARG A 83 4.97 7.83 6.97
CA ARG A 83 4.19 6.85 7.76
C ARG A 83 4.70 6.72 9.19
N LEU A 84 6.02 6.71 9.40
CA LEU A 84 6.59 6.65 10.75
C LEU A 84 6.21 7.87 11.61
N ARG A 85 6.19 9.07 11.02
CA ARG A 85 5.73 10.29 11.72
C ARG A 85 4.23 10.25 12.02
N GLU A 86 3.41 9.77 11.09
CA GLU A 86 1.97 9.61 11.31
C GLU A 86 1.69 8.64 12.46
N VAL A 87 2.34 7.48 12.47
CA VAL A 87 2.18 6.50 13.55
C VAL A 87 2.69 7.05 14.89
N ALA A 88 3.78 7.79 14.91
CA ALA A 88 4.24 8.48 16.11
C ALA A 88 3.20 9.48 16.63
N ALA A 89 2.60 10.29 15.75
CA ALA A 89 1.54 11.22 16.12
C ALA A 89 0.30 10.51 16.67
N LEU A 90 -0.16 9.43 16.03
CA LEU A 90 -1.26 8.60 16.52
C LEU A 90 -0.96 8.00 17.90
N THR A 91 0.30 7.59 18.12
CA THR A 91 0.76 7.10 19.42
C THR A 91 0.61 8.16 20.50
N THR A 92 1.02 9.40 20.22
CA THR A 92 0.87 10.52 21.14
C THR A 92 -0.60 10.81 21.44
N ILE A 93 -1.46 10.90 20.41
CA ILE A 93 -2.89 11.21 20.58
C ILE A 93 -3.60 10.16 21.44
N ALA A 94 -3.32 8.88 21.19
CA ALA A 94 -3.95 7.79 21.92
C ALA A 94 -3.56 7.77 23.40
N LYS A 95 -2.30 8.10 23.75
CA LYS A 95 -1.87 8.23 25.16
C LYS A 95 -2.63 9.33 25.91
N THR A 96 -2.88 10.47 25.27
CA THR A 96 -3.66 11.55 25.88
C THR A 96 -5.12 11.14 26.09
N SER A 97 -5.70 10.44 25.12
CA SER A 97 -7.08 9.93 25.20
C SER A 97 -7.26 8.94 26.35
N ASP A 98 -6.33 8.00 26.51
CA ASP A 98 -6.34 7.03 27.61
C ASP A 98 -6.26 7.74 28.98
N THR A 99 -5.46 8.81 29.06
CA THR A 99 -5.30 9.61 30.29
C THR A 99 -6.60 10.32 30.68
N GLU A 100 -7.33 10.90 29.72
CA GLU A 100 -8.61 11.58 29.98
C GLU A 100 -9.70 10.62 30.47
N VAL A 101 -9.76 9.39 29.92
CA VAL A 101 -10.76 8.38 30.33
C VAL A 101 -10.52 7.94 31.78
N VAL A 102 -9.27 7.76 32.18
CA VAL A 102 -8.92 7.39 33.56
C VAL A 102 -9.32 8.50 34.54
N LEU A 103 -9.03 9.76 34.22
CA LEU A 103 -9.38 10.91 35.09
C LEU A 103 -10.89 11.11 35.23
N LYS A 104 -11.69 10.78 34.21
CA LYS A 104 -13.15 10.90 34.25
C LYS A 104 -13.84 9.77 35.03
N SER A 105 -13.14 8.67 35.28
CA SER A 105 -13.71 7.46 35.90
C SER A 105 -13.44 7.36 37.40
N VAL A 106 -12.85 8.40 38.02
CA VAL A 106 -12.54 8.50 39.47
C VAL A 106 -13.39 9.56 40.13
#